data_AF-A0A292YQ65-F1
#
_entry.id   AF-A0A292YQ65-F1
#
_cell.length_a   1.000
_cell.length_b   1.000
_cell.length_c   1.000
_cell.angle_alpha   90.00
_cell.angle_beta   90.00
_cell.angle_gamma   90.00
#
_symmetry.space_group_name_H-M   'P 1'
#
loop_
_entity.id
_entity.type
_entity.pdbx_description
1 polymer ?
#
loop_
_entity_poly.entity_id
_entity_poly.type
_entity_poly.pdbx_seq_one_letter_code
_entity_poly.pdbx_strand_id
1 'polypeptide(L)' 'MTDINPPLKEKKAPWRGTPLEHWSRDIDPAILSGDQWVDNEHDPGSERRENQQLLSGDVPSPLAPFMHPTHDVTYGDE' A
#
# COMPACT_ATOMS: atom_id res chain seq x y z
N MET A 1 -4.47 -3.02 46.83
CA MET A 1 -4.93 -3.61 45.57
C MET A 1 -4.11 -2.98 44.46
N THR A 2 -3.07 -3.66 44.00
CA THR A 2 -2.23 -3.22 42.89
C THR A 2 -2.90 -3.64 41.58
N ASP A 3 -3.11 -2.69 40.67
CA ASP A 3 -3.71 -2.94 39.37
C ASP A 3 -2.97 -4.05 38.61
N ILE A 4 -3.69 -5.11 38.24
CA ILE A 4 -3.17 -6.36 37.65
C ILE A 4 -2.89 -6.21 36.15
N ASN A 5 -3.24 -5.07 35.55
CA ASN A 5 -3.06 -4.87 34.11
C ASN A 5 -1.92 -3.89 33.83
N PRO A 6 -0.79 -4.34 33.24
CA PRO A 6 0.20 -3.42 32.72
C PRO A 6 -0.45 -2.53 31.65
N PRO A 7 -0.08 -1.25 31.54
CA PRO A 7 -0.64 -0.37 30.52
C PRO A 7 -0.37 -0.99 29.14
N LEU A 8 -1.42 -1.15 28.35
CA LEU A 8 -1.30 -1.60 26.96
C LEU A 8 -0.33 -0.64 26.26
N LYS A 9 0.82 -1.15 25.79
CA LYS A 9 1.71 -0.37 24.93
C LYS A 9 0.87 0.14 23.77
N GLU A 10 0.73 1.46 23.67
CA GLU A 10 0.03 2.09 22.56
C GLU A 10 0.70 1.65 21.26
N LYS A 11 0.03 0.76 20.50
CA LYS A 11 0.44 0.47 19.15
C LYS A 11 0.14 1.71 18.33
N LYS A 12 1.18 2.48 18.02
CA LYS A 12 1.06 3.64 17.14
C LYS A 12 0.45 3.15 15.82
N ALA A 13 -0.63 3.78 15.41
CA ALA A 13 -1.28 3.41 14.17
C ALA A 13 -0.31 3.58 12.99
N PRO A 14 -0.32 2.69 11.99
CA PRO A 14 0.67 2.67 10.91
C PRO A 14 0.64 3.94 10.03
N TRP A 15 -0.46 4.69 10.03
CA TRP A 15 -0.60 5.95 9.30
C TRP A 15 -0.11 7.19 10.07
N ARG A 16 0.37 7.03 11.32
CA ARG A 16 0.88 8.16 12.11
C ARG A 16 2.22 8.65 11.54
N GLY A 17 2.29 9.92 11.17
CA GLY A 17 3.43 10.57 10.54
C GLY A 17 3.46 10.44 9.01
N THR A 18 2.40 9.89 8.40
CA THR A 18 2.25 9.85 6.93
C THR A 18 1.41 11.02 6.44
N PRO A 19 1.43 11.34 5.13
CA PRO A 19 0.61 12.42 4.57
C PRO A 19 -0.90 12.26 4.85
N LEU A 20 -1.36 11.04 5.10
CA LEU A 20 -2.75 10.74 5.44
C LEU A 20 -3.17 11.31 6.81
N GLU A 21 -2.26 11.42 7.77
CA GLU A 21 -2.55 12.08 9.07
C GLU A 21 -2.76 13.59 8.91
N HIS A 22 -2.21 14.19 7.85
CA HIS A 22 -2.28 15.62 7.56
C HIS A 22 -3.30 15.99 6.48
N TRP A 23 -4.06 15.01 5.98
CA TRP A 23 -5.04 15.26 4.92
C TRP A 23 -6.24 16.09 5.40
N SER A 24 -6.63 17.07 4.58
CA SER A 24 -7.87 17.83 4.74
C SER A 24 -8.42 18.22 3.36
N ARG A 25 -9.68 18.68 3.29
CA ARG A 25 -10.28 19.18 2.04
C ARG A 25 -9.62 20.46 1.51
N ASP A 26 -8.93 21.17 2.39
CA ASP A 26 -8.31 22.46 2.10
C ASP A 26 -6.84 22.33 1.70
N ILE A 27 -6.29 21.11 1.74
CA ILE A 27 -4.91 20.80 1.40
C ILE A 27 -4.88 20.12 0.04
N ASP A 28 -4.12 20.68 -0.90
CA ASP A 28 -3.88 20.10 -2.21
C ASP A 28 -3.15 18.75 -2.06
N PRO A 29 -3.72 17.63 -2.55
CA PRO A 29 -3.07 16.31 -2.51
C PRO A 29 -1.70 16.30 -3.19
N ALA A 30 -1.46 17.14 -4.19
CA ALA A 30 -0.17 17.22 -4.86
C ALA A 30 0.97 17.61 -3.89
N ILE A 31 0.68 18.46 -2.90
CA ILE A 31 1.66 18.89 -1.88
C ILE A 31 1.99 17.73 -0.92
N LEU A 32 1.02 16.85 -0.68
CA LEU A 32 1.17 15.67 0.20
C LEU A 32 1.89 14.50 -0.49
N SER A 33 2.04 14.53 -1.81
CA SER A 33 2.59 13.45 -2.62
C SER A 33 4.13 13.42 -2.64
N GLY A 34 4.80 14.48 -2.18
CA GLY A 34 6.25 14.62 -2.30
C GLY A 34 6.75 14.63 -3.75
N ASP A 35 8.06 14.69 -3.95
CA ASP A 35 8.69 14.61 -5.28
C ASP A 35 8.76 13.17 -5.82
N GLN A 36 8.46 12.17 -4.98
CA GLN A 36 8.54 10.74 -5.29
C GLN A 36 7.14 10.14 -5.17
N TRP A 37 6.63 9.60 -6.27
CA TRP A 37 5.30 8.97 -6.32
C TRP A 37 5.23 7.64 -5.55
N VAL A 38 6.37 6.99 -5.33
CA VAL A 38 6.49 5.69 -4.66
C VAL A 38 7.72 5.74 -3.74
N ASP A 39 7.54 5.43 -2.46
CA ASP A 39 8.66 5.15 -1.57
C ASP A 39 9.06 3.69 -1.72
N ASN A 40 10.25 3.43 -2.25
CA ASN A 40 10.75 2.07 -2.47
C ASN A 40 10.84 1.25 -1.17
N GLU A 41 11.01 1.90 -0.02
CA GLU A 41 11.19 1.21 1.26
C GLU A 41 9.88 0.80 1.94
N HIS A 42 8.74 1.40 1.57
CA HIS A 42 7.47 1.20 2.28
C HIS A 42 6.28 0.91 1.34
N ASP A 43 6.52 0.60 0.07
CA ASP A 43 5.45 0.21 -0.85
C ASP A 43 4.86 -1.18 -0.51
N PRO A 44 3.58 -1.28 -0.10
CA PRO A 44 2.95 -2.56 0.24
C PRO A 44 2.83 -3.51 -0.96
N GLY A 45 2.90 -2.97 -2.18
CA GLY A 45 2.94 -3.77 -3.40
C GLY A 45 4.24 -4.57 -3.48
N SER A 46 5.37 -3.91 -3.27
CA SER A 46 6.70 -4.50 -3.36
C SER A 46 6.97 -5.57 -2.30
N GLU A 47 6.40 -5.45 -1.10
CA GLU A 47 6.55 -6.45 -0.03
C GLU A 47 5.79 -7.76 -0.27
N ARG A 48 4.85 -7.81 -1.23
CA ARG A 48 4.08 -9.03 -1.48
C ARG A 48 5.00 -10.17 -1.90
N ARG A 49 4.76 -11.36 -1.35
CA ARG A 49 5.54 -12.58 -1.65
C ARG A 49 5.70 -12.82 -3.15
N GLU A 50 4.64 -12.62 -3.93
CA GLU A 50 4.65 -12.76 -5.39
C GLU A 50 5.66 -11.82 -6.05
N ASN A 51 5.68 -10.55 -5.64
CA ASN A 51 6.60 -9.55 -6.17
C ASN A 51 8.04 -9.81 -5.69
N GLN A 52 8.23 -10.25 -4.45
CA GLN A 52 9.53 -10.68 -3.94
C GLN A 52 10.10 -11.87 -4.71
N GLN A 53 9.25 -12.83 -5.12
CA GLN A 53 9.65 -13.97 -5.96
C GLN A 53 10.01 -13.56 -7.39
N LEU A 54 9.31 -12.57 -7.94
CA LEU A 54 9.65 -11.96 -9.23
C LEU A 54 10.99 -11.22 -9.17
N LEU A 55 11.24 -10.45 -8.10
CA LEU A 55 12.50 -9.75 -7.84
C LEU A 55 13.68 -10.73 -7.62
N SER A 56 13.43 -11.83 -6.91
CA SER A 56 14.42 -12.87 -6.62
C SER A 56 14.73 -13.75 -7.84
N GLY A 57 13.90 -13.68 -8.90
CA GLY A 57 14.05 -14.49 -10.10
C GLY A 57 13.62 -15.95 -9.93
N ASP A 58 12.97 -16.30 -8.81
CA ASP A 58 12.45 -17.64 -8.53
C ASP A 58 11.28 -18.02 -9.44
N VAL A 59 10.55 -17.01 -9.93
CA VAL A 59 9.44 -17.15 -10.84
C VAL A 59 9.77 -16.37 -12.11
N PRO A 60 9.69 -16.98 -13.31
CA PRO A 60 9.85 -16.23 -14.53
C PRO A 60 8.82 -15.10 -14.56
N SER A 61 9.27 -13.89 -14.90
CA SER A 61 8.36 -12.78 -15.15
C SER A 61 7.26 -13.25 -16.08
N PRO A 62 5.97 -12.98 -15.81
CA PRO A 62 4.91 -13.29 -16.74
C PRO A 62 5.18 -12.50 -18.03
N LEU A 63 5.87 -13.15 -18.98
CA LEU A 63 6.12 -12.68 -20.35
C LEU A 63 4.82 -12.64 -21.17
N ALA A 64 3.67 -12.79 -20.52
CA ALA A 64 2.39 -12.58 -21.16
C ALA A 64 2.40 -11.15 -21.69
N PRO A 65 2.29 -10.93 -23.01
CA PRO A 65 2.06 -9.58 -23.51
C PRO A 65 0.85 -9.02 -22.75
N PHE A 66 0.87 -7.72 -22.43
CA PHE A 66 -0.31 -7.04 -21.91
C PHE A 66 -1.44 -7.22 -22.93
N MET A 67 -2.26 -8.25 -22.70
CA MET A 67 -3.42 -8.56 -23.51
C MET A 67 -4.54 -7.74 -22.89
N HIS A 68 -5.01 -6.72 -23.62
CA HIS A 68 -6.26 -6.07 -23.26
C HIS A 68 -7.31 -7.16 -23.08
N PRO A 69 -8.08 -7.17 -21.98
CA PRO A 69 -9.12 -8.16 -21.78
C PRO A 69 -10.03 -8.18 -23.02
N THR A 70 -10.06 -9.30 -23.74
CA THR A 70 -10.94 -9.47 -24.92
C THR A 70 -12.41 -9.43 -24.50
N HIS A 71 -12.68 -9.77 -23.25
CA HIS A 71 -14.01 -9.73 -22.65
C HIS A 71 -14.02 -8.72 -21.52
N ASP A 72 -14.97 -7.79 -21.63
CA ASP A 72 -15.33 -6.88 -20.56
C ASP A 72 -15.98 -7.68 -19.41
N VAL A 73 -15.53 -7.44 -18.18
CA VAL A 73 -16.07 -8.07 -16.96
C VAL A 73 -17.01 -7.14 -16.19
N THR A 74 -17.49 -6.05 -16.80
CA THR A 74 -18.65 -5.30 -16.28
C THR A 74 -19.91 -6.17 -16.36
N TYR A 75 -20.07 -7.09 -15.42
CA TYR A 75 -21.33 -7.77 -15.17
C TYR A 75 -21.93 -7.19 -13.89
N GLY A 76 -22.90 -6.27 -14.05
CA GLY A 76 -23.75 -5.78 -12.97
C GLY A 76 -23.48 -4.37 -12.44
N ASP A 77 -23.02 -3.44 -13.27
CA ASP A 77 -23.23 -2.01 -12.99
C ASP A 77 -24.72 -1.66 -13.16
N GLU A 78 -25.48 -1.81 -12.07
CA GLU A 78 -26.46 -0.83 -11.57
C GLU A 78 -26.68 -0.98 -10.04
#